data_AF-A0A354GZK5-F1
#
_entry.id   AF-A0A354GZK5-F1
#
_cell.length_a   1.000
_cell.length_b   1.000
_cell.length_c   1.000
_cell.angle_alpha   90.00
_cell.angle_beta   90.00
_cell.angle_gamma   90.00
#
_symmetry.space_group_name_H-M   'P 1'
#
loop_
_entity.id
_entity.type
_entity.pdbx_description
1 polymer ?
#
loop_
_entity_poly.entity_id
_entity_poly.type
_entity_poly.pdbx_seq_one_letter_code
_entity_poly.pdbx_strand_id
1 'polypeptide(L)'
;MPTLIVEDVPPEVYERLQRRAAVEKRTLPQEMLHLLQQALREEDNPPPRLPDFIPNEEISAPFDLPRSSQPMYVGVYDGSPRLPDPFSSDLVQ
;
A
#
# COMPACT_ATOMS: atom_id res chain seq x y z
N MET A 1 -8.92 -25.79 25.60
CA MET A 1 -8.30 -24.62 24.95
C MET A 1 -7.11 -24.20 25.80
N PRO A 2 -5.94 -23.91 25.21
CA PRO A 2 -4.83 -23.38 25.97
C PRO A 2 -5.19 -21.98 26.49
N THR A 3 -4.85 -21.70 27.74
CA THR A 3 -5.01 -20.38 28.37
C THR A 3 -3.64 -19.74 28.46
N LEU A 4 -3.50 -18.52 27.93
CA LEU A 4 -2.29 -17.73 28.02
C LEU A 4 -2.47 -16.65 29.09
N ILE A 5 -1.58 -16.63 30.07
CA ILE A 5 -1.55 -15.64 31.15
C ILE A 5 -0.33 -14.76 30.89
N VAL A 6 -0.54 -13.44 30.84
CA VAL A 6 0.54 -12.46 30.74
C VAL A 6 0.68 -11.82 32.11
N GLU A 7 1.81 -12.08 32.75
CA GLU A 7 2.17 -11.50 34.04
C GLU A 7 2.99 -10.21 33.83
N ASP A 8 3.02 -9.35 34.84
CA ASP A 8 3.83 -8.12 34.87
C ASP A 8 3.58 -7.14 33.71
N VAL A 9 2.34 -7.03 33.24
CA VAL A 9 1.96 -6.04 32.22
C VAL A 9 2.07 -4.62 32.82
N PRO A 10 2.86 -3.71 32.20
CA PRO A 10 2.93 -2.33 32.66
C PRO A 10 1.54 -1.66 32.67
N PRO A 11 1.21 -0.87 33.69
CA PRO A 11 -0.12 -0.28 33.81
C PRO A 11 -0.47 0.61 32.61
N GLU A 12 0.51 1.30 32.03
CA GLU A 12 0.33 2.14 30.85
C GLU A 12 -0.11 1.32 29.62
N VAL A 13 0.41 0.10 29.49
CA VAL A 13 0.06 -0.81 28.40
C VAL A 13 -1.34 -1.36 28.59
N TYR A 14 -1.66 -1.77 29.83
CA TYR A 14 -2.99 -2.27 30.18
C TYR A 14 -4.08 -1.21 29.92
N GLU A 15 -3.87 0.03 30.34
CA GLU A 15 -4.81 1.12 30.09
C GLU A 15 -5.00 1.39 28.60
N ARG A 16 -3.91 1.39 27.81
CA ARG A 16 -4.00 1.57 26.36
C ARG A 16 -4.81 0.46 25.70
N LEU A 17 -4.59 -0.79 26.10
CA LEU A 17 -5.37 -1.94 25.63
C LEU A 17 -6.85 -1.79 25.98
N GLN A 18 -7.17 -1.38 27.21
CA GLN A 18 -8.54 -1.20 27.65
C GLN A 18 -9.26 -0.08 26.87
N ARG A 19 -8.59 1.06 26.65
CA ARG A 19 -9.13 2.16 25.83
C ARG A 19 -9.39 1.70 24.40
N ARG A 20 -8.44 0.99 23.79
CA ARG A 20 -8.58 0.49 22.41
C ARG A 20 -9.72 -0.52 22.30
N ALA A 21 -9.82 -1.48 23.23
CA ALA A 21 -10.90 -2.45 23.26
C ALA A 21 -12.28 -1.78 23.37
N ALA A 22 -12.40 -0.71 24.17
CA ALA A 22 -13.62 0.08 24.29
C ALA A 22 -14.01 0.79 22.98
N VAL A 23 -13.03 1.34 22.25
CA VAL A 23 -13.25 1.98 20.94
C VAL A 23 -13.74 0.97 19.91
N GLU A 24 -13.10 -0.20 19.85
CA GLU A 24 -13.43 -1.28 18.91
C GLU A 24 -14.67 -2.08 19.31
N LYS A 25 -15.31 -1.76 20.45
CA LYS A 25 -16.46 -2.47 21.03
C LYS A 25 -16.18 -3.98 21.24
N ARG A 26 -14.95 -4.32 21.63
CA ARG A 26 -14.51 -5.69 21.89
C ARG A 26 -14.21 -5.88 23.37
N THR A 27 -14.22 -7.14 23.81
CA THR A 27 -13.71 -7.47 25.14
C THR A 27 -12.19 -7.45 25.13
N LEU A 28 -11.58 -7.19 26.28
CA LEU A 28 -10.12 -7.11 26.42
C LEU A 28 -9.41 -8.39 25.92
N PRO A 29 -9.88 -9.63 26.24
CA PRO A 29 -9.28 -10.85 25.70
C PRO A 29 -9.43 -10.98 24.18
N GLN A 30 -10.55 -10.53 23.61
CA GLN A 30 -10.74 -10.56 22.15
C GLN A 30 -9.81 -9.59 21.44
N GLU A 31 -9.61 -8.39 22.00
CA GLU A 31 -8.68 -7.42 21.43
C GLU A 31 -7.23 -7.91 21.56
N MET A 32 -6.85 -8.53 22.68
CA MET A 32 -5.54 -9.17 22.80
C MET A 32 -5.29 -10.24 21.74
N LEU A 33 -6.27 -11.11 21.50
CA LEU A 33 -6.17 -12.13 20.45
C LEU A 33 -6.05 -11.51 19.05
N HIS A 34 -6.82 -10.45 18.79
CA HIS A 34 -6.77 -9.74 17.52
C HIS A 34 -5.38 -9.14 17.26
N LEU A 35 -4.80 -8.46 18.27
CA LEU A 35 -3.47 -7.87 18.16
C LEU A 35 -2.39 -8.92 18.00
N LEU A 36 -2.49 -10.05 18.72
CA LEU A 36 -1.54 -11.16 18.58
C LEU A 36 -1.59 -11.74 17.16
N GLN A 37 -2.79 -11.94 16.61
CA GLN A 37 -2.95 -12.42 15.23
C GLN A 37 -2.40 -11.42 14.21
N GLN A 38 -2.60 -10.12 14.44
CA GLN A 38 -2.04 -9.09 13.58
C GLN A 38 -0.51 -9.11 13.60
N ALA A 39 0.10 -9.18 14.79
CA ALA A 39 1.55 -9.21 14.94
C ALA A 39 2.18 -10.44 14.24
N LEU A 40 1.57 -11.61 14.38
CA LEU A 40 2.04 -12.84 13.70
C LEU A 40 1.97 -12.72 12.17
N ARG A 41 0.92 -12.07 11.63
CA ARG A 41 0.80 -11.86 10.18
C ARG A 41 1.83 -10.87 9.64
N GLU A 42 2.16 -9.84 10.42
CA GLU A 42 3.20 -8.87 10.06
C GLU A 42 4.61 -9.49 10.10
N GLU A 43 4.84 -10.49 10.95
CA GLU A 43 6.09 -11.26 10.98
C GLU A 43 6.23 -12.16 9.73
N ASP A 44 5.15 -12.83 9.33
CA ASP A 44 5.13 -13.70 8.15
C ASP A 44 5.20 -12.92 6.83
N ASN A 45 4.69 -11.70 6.81
CA ASN A 45 4.65 -10.85 5.62
C ASN A 45 4.94 -9.39 6.01
N PRO A 46 6.21 -9.06 6.24
CA PRO A 46 6.57 -7.70 6.62
C PRO A 46 6.15 -6.74 5.51
N PRO A 47 5.54 -5.59 5.85
CA PRO A 47 5.21 -4.59 4.86
C PRO A 47 6.49 -4.24 4.08
N PRO A 48 6.39 -4.01 2.75
CA PRO A 48 7.54 -3.62 1.96
C PRO A 48 8.15 -2.38 2.61
N ARG A 49 9.38 -2.51 3.12
CA ARG A 49 10.12 -1.35 3.64
C ARG A 49 10.24 -0.39 2.48
N LEU A 50 9.50 0.72 2.54
CA LEU A 50 9.74 1.81 1.62
C LEU A 50 11.19 2.24 1.84
N PRO A 51 11.97 2.45 0.77
CA PRO A 51 13.31 2.98 0.93
C PRO A 51 13.24 4.29 1.70
N ASP A 52 14.18 4.49 2.63
CA ASP A 52 14.26 5.70 3.42
C ASP A 52 14.30 6.91 2.48
N PHE A 53 13.36 7.84 2.64
CA PHE A 53 13.40 9.10 1.89
C PHE A 53 14.56 9.93 2.41
N ILE A 54 15.65 9.97 1.65
CA ILE A 54 16.79 10.85 1.91
C ILE A 54 16.53 12.14 1.12
N PRO A 55 16.17 13.26 1.79
CA PRO A 55 15.70 14.49 1.11
C PRO A 55 16.72 15.15 0.16
N ASN A 56 17.95 14.64 0.07
CA ASN A 56 19.05 15.23 -0.71
C ASN A 56 19.73 14.24 -1.68
N GLU A 57 19.17 13.05 -1.94
CA GLU A 57 19.69 12.21 -3.03
C GLU A 57 19.11 12.71 -4.37
N GLU A 58 19.84 13.62 -5.02
CA GLU A 58 19.60 13.95 -6.42
C GLU A 58 19.89 12.71 -7.27
N ILE A 59 18.83 12.01 -7.69
CA ILE A 59 18.91 10.97 -8.70
C ILE A 59 19.35 11.66 -9.99
N SER A 60 20.63 11.53 -10.33
CA SER A 60 21.19 12.08 -11.57
C SER A 60 20.35 11.58 -12.74
N ALA A 61 19.89 12.49 -13.60
CA ALA A 61 19.18 12.10 -14.81
C ALA A 61 20.04 11.08 -15.57
N PRO A 62 19.45 9.99 -16.10
CA PRO A 62 20.20 9.04 -16.90
C PRO A 62 20.87 9.79 -18.05
N PHE A 63 22.19 9.67 -18.13
CA PHE A 63 23.07 10.39 -19.07
C PHE A 63 22.81 10.06 -20.56
N ASP A 64 21.80 9.24 -20.86
CA ASP A 64 21.51 8.69 -22.19
C ASP A 64 20.25 9.27 -22.85
N LEU A 65 19.84 10.49 -22.47
CA LEU A 65 18.93 11.22 -23.34
C LEU A 65 19.70 11.65 -24.60
N PRO A 66 19.28 11.25 -25.82
CA PRO A 66 19.92 11.71 -27.04
C PRO A 66 19.87 13.24 -27.03
N ARG A 67 21.03 13.89 -27.28
CA ARG A 67 21.13 15.35 -27.35
C ARG A 67 19.95 15.89 -28.13
N SER A 68 19.19 16.81 -27.54
CA SER A 68 18.05 17.47 -28.18
C SER A 68 18.48 17.93 -29.57
N SER A 69 18.00 17.24 -30.60
CA SER A 69 18.25 17.61 -31.99
C SER A 69 17.52 18.91 -32.30
N GLN A 70 17.87 19.52 -33.43
CA GLN A 70 17.25 20.76 -33.90
C GLN A 70 15.71 20.62 -33.89
N PRO A 71 14.98 21.66 -33.47
CA PRO A 71 13.53 21.62 -33.41
C PRO A 71 12.96 21.29 -34.80
N MET A 72 12.20 20.20 -34.89
CA MET A 72 11.52 19.79 -36.11
C MET A 72 10.08 20.28 -36.06
N TYR A 73 9.62 20.90 -37.14
CA TYR A 73 8.23 21.31 -37.25
C TYR A 73 7.36 20.07 -37.49
N VAL A 74 6.48 19.75 -36.55
CA VAL A 74 5.50 18.68 -36.70
C VAL A 74 4.22 19.29 -37.25
N GLY A 75 3.83 18.89 -38.45
CA GLY A 75 2.55 19.26 -39.03
C GLY A 75 1.42 18.53 -38.31
N VAL A 76 0.43 19.27 -37.82
CA VAL A 76 -0.82 18.70 -37.32
C VAL A 76 -1.75 18.50 -38.52
N TYR A 77 -2.27 17.30 -38.66
CA TYR A 77 -3.33 17.00 -39.63
C TYR A 77 -4.63 16.80 -38.88
N ASP A 78 -5.69 17.47 -39.33
CA ASP A 78 -7.04 17.19 -38.87
C ASP A 78 -7.47 15.83 -39.43
N GLY A 79 -7.28 14.79 -38.61
CA GLY A 79 -7.86 13.48 -38.87
C GLY A 79 -9.37 13.52 -38.68
N SER A 80 -10.11 12.83 -39.55
CA SER A 80 -11.52 12.55 -39.30
C SER A 80 -11.65 11.70 -38.03
N PRO A 81 -12.74 11.88 -37.24
CA PRO A 81 -12.97 11.07 -36.05
C PRO A 81 -12.95 9.59 -36.43
N ARG A 82 -12.10 8.80 -35.75
CA ARG A 82 -12.10 7.35 -35.92
C ARG A 82 -13.49 6.84 -35.53
N LEU A 83 -14.18 6.17 -36.46
CA LEU A 83 -15.42 5.47 -36.14
C LEU A 83 -15.09 4.36 -35.13
N PRO A 84 -15.90 4.19 -34.07
CA PRO A 84 -15.72 3.09 -33.14
C PRO A 84 -15.77 1.77 -33.92
N ASP A 85 -14.78 0.91 -33.68
CA ASP A 85 -14.76 -0.43 -34.26
C ASP A 85 -16.06 -1.14 -33.83
N PRO A 86 -16.81 -1.79 -34.75
CA PRO A 86 -18.05 -2.45 -34.39
C PRO A 86 -17.74 -3.51 -33.34
N PHE A 87 -18.45 -3.46 -32.20
CA PHE A 87 -18.37 -4.48 -31.17
C PHE A 87 -18.68 -5.84 -31.81
N SER A 88 -17.64 -6.65 -32.05
CA SER A 88 -17.79 -8.08 -32.31
C SER A 88 -18.50 -8.67 -31.11
N SER A 89 -19.81 -8.78 -31.22
CA SER A 89 -20.72 -9.30 -30.21
C SER A 89 -20.71 -10.82 -30.30
N ASP A 90 -19.52 -11.43 -30.25
CA ASP A 90 -19.34 -12.86 -30.43
C ASP A 90 -18.29 -13.36 -29.45
N LEU A 91 -18.71 -13.68 -28.23
CA LEU A 91 -18.60 -15.04 -27.69
C LEU A 91 -19.30 -15.11 -26.32
N VAL A 92 -20.60 -15.35 -26.37
CA VAL A 92 -21.29 -16.06 -25.28
C VAL A 92 -21.30 -17.53 -25.69
N GLN A 93 -20.45 -18.34 -25.05
CA GLN A 93 -20.76 -19.70 -24.60
C GLN A 93 -19.65 -20.23 -23.70
#